data_AF-A0A1H8J7I2-F1
#
_entry.id   AF-A0A1H8J7I2-F1
#
_cell.length_a   1.000
_cell.length_b   1.000
_cell.length_c   1.000
_cell.angle_alpha   90.00
_cell.angle_beta   90.00
_cell.angle_gamma   90.00
#
_symmetry.space_group_name_H-M   'P 1'
#
loop_
_entity.id
_entity.type
_entity.pdbx_description
1 polymer ?
#
loop_
_entity_poly.entity_id
_entity_poly.type
_entity_poly.pdbx_seq_one_letter_code
_entity_poly.pdbx_strand_id
1 'polypeptide(L)'
;MLLGSALGWWIIHELIHPDAAVLFLYGALSVSAAVLYVQGLLSIKAGNRLVPRLLLQGVFYVTMAWAALCLFLPLMFFQDLGGYTKLLFACFVILFFLKNIHVSLRSEKALWSRYGFGVFTNHLDIDNSSVDWEKVARSMDTHRNVRAIGIPHRWHSVISKTMYTFAVAGLYVAGLYSVFAVMTWALPGTVIAGVMLQHASHLFFQAYRVRLWERENGTTLKSAPFRHRKKRTQSSR
;
A
#
# COMPACT_ATOMS: atom_id res chain seq x y z
N MET A 1 8.95 -5.20 5.19
CA MET A 1 9.42 -4.01 5.94
C MET A 1 10.89 -4.12 6.28
N LEU A 2 11.28 -5.01 7.20
CA LEU A 2 12.67 -5.22 7.60
C LEU A 2 13.59 -5.52 6.40
N LEU A 3 13.12 -6.35 5.45
CA LEU A 3 13.83 -6.60 4.21
C LEU A 3 14.09 -5.30 3.41
N GLY A 4 13.08 -4.44 3.26
CA GLY A 4 13.24 -3.16 2.56
C GLY A 4 14.22 -2.24 3.27
N SER A 5 14.14 -2.15 4.60
CA SER A 5 15.08 -1.37 5.41
C SER A 5 16.51 -1.92 5.35
N ALA A 6 16.67 -3.24 5.38
CA ALA A 6 17.97 -3.89 5.23
C ALA A 6 18.57 -3.66 3.83
N LEU A 7 17.76 -3.76 2.78
CA LEU A 7 18.21 -3.48 1.41
C LEU A 7 18.59 -2.01 1.24
N GLY A 8 17.78 -1.08 1.74
CA GLY A 8 18.10 0.36 1.72
C GLY A 8 19.40 0.68 2.47
N TRP A 9 19.58 0.07 3.65
CA TRP A 9 20.82 0.19 4.43
C TRP A 9 22.02 -0.34 3.65
N TRP A 10 21.91 -1.54 3.08
CA TRP A 10 22.96 -2.17 2.30
C TRP A 10 23.38 -1.31 1.09
N ILE A 11 22.40 -0.74 0.37
CA ILE A 11 22.65 0.17 -0.75
C ILE A 11 23.45 1.40 -0.31
N ILE A 12 23.07 2.05 0.81
CA ILE A 12 23.78 3.24 1.31
C ILE A 12 25.18 2.87 1.80
N HIS A 13 25.31 1.73 2.47
CA HIS A 13 26.58 1.25 2.99
C HIS A 13 27.58 1.00 1.85
N GLU A 14 27.14 0.38 0.76
CA GLU A 14 28.00 0.02 -0.38
C GLU A 14 28.32 1.22 -1.28
N LEU A 15 27.37 2.15 -1.46
CA LEU A 15 27.49 3.17 -2.51
C LEU A 15 27.78 4.59 -2.01
N ILE A 16 27.65 4.87 -0.70
CA ILE A 16 27.78 6.23 -0.17
C ILE A 16 28.82 6.31 0.94
N HIS A 17 28.45 5.99 2.18
CA HIS A 17 29.34 6.02 3.35
C HIS A 17 28.72 5.24 4.51
N PRO A 18 29.52 4.51 5.31
CA PRO A 18 29.01 3.74 6.45
C PRO A 18 28.20 4.58 7.46
N ASP A 19 28.62 5.81 7.75
CA ASP A 19 27.92 6.68 8.72
C ASP A 19 26.50 7.06 8.26
N ALA A 20 26.34 7.33 6.96
CA ALA A 20 25.03 7.61 6.37
C ALA A 20 24.13 6.38 6.44
N ALA A 21 24.70 5.18 6.26
CA ALA A 21 23.98 3.92 6.37
C ALA A 21 23.45 3.71 7.79
N VAL A 22 24.27 3.98 8.82
CA VAL A 22 23.86 3.91 10.23
C VAL A 22 22.70 4.85 10.52
N LEU A 23 22.79 6.12 10.09
CA LEU A 23 21.70 7.09 10.26
C LEU A 23 20.41 6.63 9.59
N PHE A 24 20.50 6.13 8.35
CA PHE A 24 19.36 5.56 7.64
C PHE A 24 18.76 4.36 8.37
N LEU A 25 19.60 3.45 8.85
CA LEU A 25 19.15 2.23 9.53
C LEU A 25 18.36 2.57 10.80
N TYR A 26 18.86 3.49 11.63
CA TYR A 26 18.12 3.94 12.82
C TYR A 26 16.77 4.56 12.45
N GLY A 27 16.74 5.47 11.49
CA GLY A 27 15.49 6.07 11.02
C GLY A 27 14.51 5.01 10.48
N ALA A 28 15.01 4.07 9.68
CA ALA A 28 14.20 3.03 9.07
C ALA A 28 13.67 2.01 10.09
N LEU A 29 14.46 1.67 11.10
CA LEU A 29 14.04 0.83 12.22
C LEU A 29 13.02 1.53 13.11
N SER A 30 13.17 2.83 13.38
CA SER A 30 12.19 3.59 14.16
C SER A 30 10.81 3.62 13.48
N VAL A 31 10.76 3.93 12.18
CA VAL A 31 9.50 3.90 11.41
C VAL A 31 8.94 2.48 11.37
N SER A 32 9.80 1.48 11.18
CA SER A 32 9.40 0.08 11.19
C SER A 32 8.78 -0.33 12.53
N ALA A 33 9.43 -0.02 13.64
CA ALA A 33 8.93 -0.32 14.98
C ALA A 33 7.58 0.36 15.23
N ALA A 34 7.40 1.61 14.83
CA ALA A 34 6.13 2.32 14.95
C ALA A 34 5.01 1.65 14.15
N VAL A 35 5.27 1.25 12.90
CA VAL A 35 4.28 0.54 12.06
C VAL A 35 3.94 -0.83 12.66
N LEU A 36 4.93 -1.59 13.13
CA LEU A 36 4.72 -2.88 13.78
C LEU A 36 3.91 -2.74 15.08
N TYR A 37 4.18 -1.69 15.86
CA TYR A 37 3.42 -1.40 17.07
C TYR A 37 1.94 -1.16 16.74
N VAL A 38 1.65 -0.34 15.73
CA VAL A 38 0.28 -0.10 15.26
C VAL A 38 -0.37 -1.39 14.74
N GLN A 39 0.35 -2.22 13.98
CA GLN A 39 -0.14 -3.52 13.51
C GLN A 39 -0.45 -4.46 14.67
N GLY A 40 0.41 -4.51 15.69
CA GLY A 40 0.19 -5.29 16.90
C GLY A 40 -1.08 -4.87 17.63
N LEU A 41 -1.26 -3.57 17.87
CA LEU A 41 -2.46 -3.02 18.48
C LEU A 41 -3.73 -3.34 17.67
N LEU A 42 -3.67 -3.21 16.34
CA LEU A 42 -4.79 -3.52 15.46
C LEU A 42 -5.08 -5.02 15.42
N SER A 43 -4.06 -5.88 15.43
CA SER A 43 -4.21 -7.34 15.45
C SER A 43 -4.92 -7.82 16.71
N ILE A 44 -4.50 -7.32 17.88
CA ILE A 44 -5.15 -7.61 19.17
C ILE A 44 -6.63 -7.17 19.13
N LYS A 45 -6.92 -6.00 18.54
CA LYS A 45 -8.29 -5.48 18.41
C LYS A 45 -9.11 -6.12 17.28
N ALA A 46 -8.46 -6.75 16.30
CA ALA A 46 -9.12 -7.25 15.10
C ALA A 46 -10.11 -8.34 15.44
N GLY A 47 -9.72 -9.36 16.23
CA GLY A 47 -10.61 -10.46 16.62
C GLY A 47 -11.53 -10.87 15.47
N ASN A 48 -12.85 -10.79 15.71
CA ASN A 48 -13.87 -10.94 14.66
C ASN A 48 -14.45 -9.62 14.13
N ARG A 49 -13.97 -8.46 14.59
CA ARG A 49 -14.49 -7.14 14.23
C ARG A 49 -14.03 -6.72 12.84
N LEU A 50 -14.95 -6.17 12.04
CA LEU A 50 -14.68 -5.81 10.65
C LEU A 50 -13.76 -4.59 10.53
N VAL A 51 -14.05 -3.50 11.25
CA VAL A 51 -13.29 -2.23 11.13
C VAL A 51 -11.79 -2.41 11.40
N PRO A 52 -11.33 -3.03 12.52
CA PRO A 52 -9.91 -3.16 12.76
C PRO A 52 -9.24 -4.15 11.81
N ARG A 53 -9.96 -5.12 11.22
CA ARG A 53 -9.44 -5.97 10.14
C ARG A 53 -9.15 -5.15 8.86
N LEU A 54 -10.07 -4.25 8.48
CA LEU A 54 -9.85 -3.35 7.34
C LEU A 54 -8.69 -2.39 7.58
N LEU A 55 -8.59 -1.81 8.78
CA LEU A 55 -7.46 -0.98 9.17
C LEU A 55 -6.15 -1.76 9.15
N LEU A 56 -6.13 -3.00 9.66
CA LEU A 56 -4.94 -3.85 9.65
C LEU A 56 -4.47 -4.15 8.22
N GLN A 57 -5.39 -4.47 7.32
CA GLN A 57 -5.07 -4.64 5.89
C GLN A 57 -4.53 -3.34 5.29
N GLY A 58 -5.13 -2.19 5.61
CA GLY A 58 -4.64 -0.88 5.13
C GLY A 58 -3.22 -0.58 5.61
N VAL A 59 -2.93 -0.83 6.89
CA VAL A 59 -1.59 -0.66 7.47
C VAL A 59 -0.59 -1.64 6.85
N PHE A 60 -1.01 -2.87 6.50
CA PHE A 60 -0.16 -3.79 5.74
C PHE A 60 0.28 -3.20 4.39
N TYR A 61 -0.60 -2.53 3.65
CA TYR A 61 -0.20 -1.83 2.43
C TYR A 61 0.73 -0.65 2.71
N VAL A 62 0.56 0.08 3.81
CA VAL A 62 1.53 1.10 4.25
C VAL A 62 2.90 0.48 4.53
N THR A 63 2.96 -0.72 5.11
CA THR A 63 4.20 -1.48 5.31
C THR A 63 4.89 -1.82 3.99
N MET A 64 4.12 -2.21 2.97
CA MET A 64 4.65 -2.50 1.63
C MET A 64 5.13 -1.22 0.94
N ALA A 65 4.39 -0.11 1.08
CA ALA A 65 4.80 1.20 0.59
C ALA A 65 6.11 1.66 1.23
N TRP A 66 6.25 1.50 2.55
CA TRP A 66 7.48 1.81 3.28
C TRP A 66 8.65 0.96 2.80
N ALA A 67 8.44 -0.34 2.61
CA ALA A 67 9.50 -1.23 2.11
C ALA A 67 9.99 -0.79 0.71
N ALA A 68 9.09 -0.37 -0.18
CA ALA A 68 9.45 0.16 -1.49
C ALA A 68 10.15 1.54 -1.38
N LEU A 69 9.72 2.39 -0.45
CA LEU A 69 10.37 3.67 -0.16
C LEU A 69 11.78 3.53 0.38
N CYS A 70 12.09 2.47 1.14
CA CYS A 70 13.45 2.20 1.58
C CYS A 70 14.43 1.95 0.42
N LEU A 71 13.95 1.61 -0.78
CA LEU A 71 14.79 1.53 -1.99
C LEU A 71 15.00 2.90 -2.65
N PHE A 72 14.08 3.84 -2.43
CA PHE A 72 14.17 5.22 -2.93
C PHE A 72 15.04 6.11 -2.02
N LEU A 73 14.83 6.03 -0.70
CA LEU A 73 15.45 6.90 0.30
C LEU A 73 16.98 6.99 0.26
N PRO A 74 17.75 5.94 -0.10
CA PRO A 74 19.20 6.04 -0.30
C PRO A 74 19.63 7.21 -1.20
N LEU A 75 18.80 7.60 -2.19
CA LEU A 75 19.03 8.74 -3.07
C LEU A 75 19.25 10.05 -2.30
N MET A 76 18.60 10.21 -1.15
CA MET A 76 18.72 11.42 -0.33
C MET A 76 20.10 11.55 0.34
N PHE A 77 20.85 10.45 0.44
CA PHE A 77 22.16 10.40 1.08
C PHE A 77 23.33 10.53 0.10
N PHE A 78 23.09 10.40 -1.22
CA PHE A 78 24.14 10.59 -2.24
C PHE A 78 24.71 12.01 -2.23
N GLN A 79 26.02 12.15 -2.09
CA GLN A 79 26.67 13.47 -1.98
C GLN A 79 26.72 14.22 -3.32
N ASP A 80 26.89 13.49 -4.42
CA ASP A 80 26.91 14.05 -5.79
C ASP A 80 25.59 14.70 -6.21
N LEU A 81 24.49 14.33 -5.55
CA LEU A 81 23.19 14.94 -5.76
C LEU A 81 23.09 16.25 -4.99
N GLY A 82 23.13 17.37 -5.72
CA GLY A 82 22.93 18.70 -5.16
C GLY A 82 21.64 18.80 -4.34
N GLY A 83 21.66 19.59 -3.26
CA GLY A 83 20.54 19.72 -2.33
C GLY A 83 19.22 20.15 -2.99
N TYR A 84 19.30 21.01 -4.01
CA TYR A 84 18.15 21.43 -4.82
C TYR A 84 17.48 20.24 -5.53
N THR A 85 18.27 19.37 -6.15
CA THR A 85 17.78 18.17 -6.84
C THR A 85 17.09 17.22 -5.85
N LYS A 86 17.70 16.98 -4.69
CA LYS A 86 17.09 16.16 -3.62
C LYS A 86 15.75 16.72 -3.16
N LEU A 87 15.66 18.04 -2.96
CA LEU A 87 14.43 18.71 -2.58
C LEU A 87 13.36 18.56 -3.66
N LEU A 88 13.70 18.79 -4.94
CA LEU A 88 12.79 18.59 -6.05
C LEU A 88 12.25 17.15 -6.13
N PHE A 89 13.12 16.15 -5.95
CA PHE A 89 12.69 14.74 -5.91
C PHE A 89 11.76 14.46 -4.74
N ALA A 90 12.09 14.94 -3.54
CA ALA A 90 11.24 14.78 -2.37
C ALA A 90 9.86 15.42 -2.60
N CYS A 91 9.81 16.66 -3.12
CA CYS A 91 8.57 17.33 -3.47
C CYS A 91 7.77 16.54 -4.52
N PHE A 92 8.42 16.06 -5.58
CA PHE A 92 7.77 15.26 -6.61
C PHE A 92 7.15 13.98 -6.04
N VAL A 93 7.89 13.24 -5.22
CA VAL A 93 7.42 11.99 -4.58
C VAL A 93 6.24 12.29 -3.66
N ILE A 94 6.31 13.34 -2.83
CA ILE A 94 5.22 13.75 -1.94
C ILE A 94 3.97 14.09 -2.75
N LEU A 95 4.10 14.94 -3.77
CA LEU A 95 2.96 15.30 -4.64
C LEU A 95 2.38 14.09 -5.37
N PHE A 96 3.24 13.19 -5.84
CA PHE A 96 2.82 11.93 -6.46
C PHE A 96 2.00 11.08 -5.48
N PHE A 97 2.45 10.91 -4.24
CA PHE A 97 1.70 10.17 -3.22
C PHE A 97 0.38 10.82 -2.84
N LEU A 98 0.38 12.13 -2.63
CA LEU A 98 -0.85 12.89 -2.35
C LEU A 98 -1.85 12.75 -3.48
N LYS A 99 -1.40 12.81 -4.75
CA LYS A 99 -2.25 12.59 -5.91
C LYS A 99 -2.81 11.16 -5.95
N ASN A 100 -1.99 10.14 -5.63
CA ASN A 100 -2.44 8.74 -5.53
C ASN A 100 -3.52 8.55 -4.47
N ILE A 101 -3.30 9.09 -3.27
CA ILE A 101 -4.28 9.05 -2.18
C ILE A 101 -5.55 9.81 -2.57
N HIS A 102 -5.43 11.01 -3.14
CA HIS A 102 -6.59 11.82 -3.52
C HIS A 102 -7.48 11.14 -4.57
N VAL A 103 -6.89 10.59 -5.63
CA VAL A 103 -7.63 9.88 -6.67
C VAL A 103 -8.28 8.62 -6.11
N SER A 104 -7.58 7.86 -5.26
CA SER A 104 -8.17 6.72 -4.53
C SER A 104 -9.42 7.13 -3.78
N LEU A 105 -9.32 8.13 -2.91
CA LEU A 105 -10.43 8.61 -2.08
C LEU A 105 -11.61 9.10 -2.93
N ARG A 106 -11.33 9.84 -4.01
CA ARG A 106 -12.38 10.32 -4.93
C ARG A 106 -13.09 9.16 -5.62
N SER A 107 -12.34 8.18 -6.12
CA SER A 107 -12.90 7.01 -6.79
C SER A 107 -13.73 6.14 -5.84
N GLU A 108 -13.24 5.92 -4.62
CA GLU A 108 -13.95 5.13 -3.60
C GLU A 108 -15.21 5.84 -3.12
N LYS A 109 -15.15 7.16 -2.92
CA LYS A 109 -16.33 7.97 -2.57
C LYS A 109 -17.42 7.84 -3.65
N ALA A 110 -17.04 7.89 -4.92
CA ALA A 110 -17.98 7.76 -6.04
C ALA A 110 -18.55 6.32 -6.16
N LEU A 111 -17.73 5.29 -5.92
CA LEU A 111 -18.20 3.91 -5.87
C LEU A 111 -19.18 3.69 -4.72
N TRP A 112 -18.81 4.17 -3.53
CA TRP A 112 -19.63 4.03 -2.34
C TRP A 112 -20.98 4.75 -2.48
N SER A 113 -20.99 5.95 -3.09
CA SER A 113 -22.24 6.70 -3.31
C SER A 113 -23.17 6.02 -4.32
N ARG A 114 -22.61 5.29 -5.30
CA ARG A 114 -23.39 4.61 -6.34
C ARG A 114 -23.92 3.25 -5.89
N TYR A 115 -23.10 2.46 -5.23
CA TYR A 115 -23.42 1.05 -4.95
C TYR A 115 -23.25 0.67 -3.47
N GLY A 116 -22.42 1.41 -2.73
CA GLY A 116 -21.87 0.99 -1.45
C GLY A 116 -22.92 0.58 -0.43
N PHE A 117 -23.93 1.43 -0.18
CA PHE A 117 -24.93 1.14 0.85
C PHE A 117 -25.83 -0.05 0.48
N GLY A 118 -26.40 -0.07 -0.73
CA GLY A 118 -27.29 -1.16 -1.15
C GLY A 118 -26.58 -2.51 -1.20
N VAL A 119 -25.34 -2.54 -1.70
CA VAL A 119 -24.51 -3.76 -1.73
C VAL A 119 -24.16 -4.23 -0.31
N PHE A 120 -23.82 -3.30 0.57
CA PHE A 120 -23.47 -3.58 1.95
C PHE A 120 -24.66 -4.18 2.71
N THR A 121 -25.85 -3.58 2.61
CA THR A 121 -27.07 -4.09 3.27
C THR A 121 -27.49 -5.44 2.72
N ASN A 122 -27.30 -5.72 1.43
CA ASN A 122 -27.61 -7.02 0.83
C ASN A 122 -26.75 -8.18 1.37
N HIS A 123 -25.60 -7.88 1.97
CA HIS A 123 -24.68 -8.86 2.53
C HIS A 123 -24.51 -8.74 4.05
N LEU A 124 -25.36 -7.91 4.68
CA LEU A 124 -25.44 -7.75 6.11
C LEU A 124 -26.41 -8.78 6.68
N ASP A 125 -25.90 -9.63 7.55
CA ASP A 125 -26.69 -10.49 8.43
C ASP A 125 -26.91 -9.72 9.74
N ILE A 126 -28.10 -9.15 9.87
CA ILE A 126 -28.50 -8.31 11.01
C ILE A 126 -28.51 -9.15 12.30
N ASP A 127 -29.06 -10.37 12.23
CA ASP A 127 -29.22 -11.26 13.39
C ASP A 127 -27.88 -11.61 14.02
N ASN A 128 -26.85 -11.84 13.19
CA ASN A 128 -25.51 -12.16 13.65
C ASN A 128 -24.57 -10.93 13.74
N SER A 129 -25.07 -9.73 13.40
CA SER A 129 -24.28 -8.51 13.23
C SER A 129 -23.02 -8.76 12.40
N SER A 130 -23.16 -9.49 11.30
CA SER A 130 -22.02 -9.94 10.49
C SER A 130 -22.16 -9.54 9.03
N VAL A 131 -21.03 -9.22 8.39
CA VAL A 131 -20.99 -8.85 6.96
C VAL A 131 -20.02 -9.75 6.24
N ASP A 132 -20.46 -10.31 5.11
CA ASP A 132 -19.60 -10.97 4.14
C ASP A 132 -18.83 -9.92 3.32
N TRP A 133 -17.78 -9.38 3.93
CA TRP A 133 -17.03 -8.26 3.37
C TRP A 133 -16.39 -8.60 2.03
N GLU A 134 -16.01 -9.86 1.82
CA GLU A 134 -15.42 -10.28 0.56
C GLU A 134 -16.42 -10.16 -0.59
N LYS A 135 -17.69 -10.53 -0.37
CA LYS A 135 -18.74 -10.31 -1.37
C LYS A 135 -19.02 -8.83 -1.59
N VAL A 136 -19.04 -8.01 -0.53
CA VAL A 136 -19.20 -6.56 -0.64
C VAL A 136 -18.07 -5.96 -1.49
N ALA A 137 -16.81 -6.28 -1.18
CA ALA A 137 -15.65 -5.77 -1.93
C ALA A 137 -15.65 -6.22 -3.40
N ARG A 138 -16.04 -7.48 -3.68
CA ARG A 138 -16.14 -8.00 -5.05
C ARG A 138 -17.25 -7.35 -5.85
N SER A 139 -18.41 -7.09 -5.24
CA SER A 139 -19.56 -6.50 -5.92
C SER A 139 -19.42 -4.98 -6.13
N MET A 140 -18.64 -4.29 -5.30
CA MET A 140 -18.23 -2.91 -5.57
C MET A 140 -17.11 -2.79 -6.62
N ASP A 141 -16.64 -3.92 -7.18
CA ASP A 141 -15.53 -4.01 -8.14
C ASP A 141 -14.26 -3.28 -7.66
N THR A 142 -14.03 -3.28 -6.34
CA THR A 142 -12.94 -2.49 -5.72
C THR A 142 -11.57 -2.89 -6.27
N HIS A 143 -11.42 -4.14 -6.73
CA HIS A 143 -10.17 -4.67 -7.28
C HIS A 143 -9.79 -4.09 -8.66
N ARG A 144 -10.74 -3.63 -9.49
CA ARG A 144 -10.43 -3.11 -10.85
C ARG A 144 -10.03 -1.63 -10.90
N ASN A 145 -10.14 -0.92 -9.79
CA ASN A 145 -9.90 0.52 -9.75
C ASN A 145 -8.56 0.94 -9.16
N VAL A 146 -7.76 -0.01 -8.64
CA VAL A 146 -6.39 0.32 -8.25
C VAL A 146 -5.50 0.29 -9.47
N ARG A 147 -5.05 1.47 -9.88
CA ARG A 147 -4.32 1.71 -11.12
C ARG A 147 -3.27 2.77 -10.84
N ALA A 148 -2.05 2.54 -11.32
CA ALA A 148 -1.06 3.60 -11.37
C ALA A 148 -1.64 4.78 -12.18
N ILE A 149 -1.74 5.94 -11.54
CA ILE A 149 -2.43 7.10 -12.11
C ILE A 149 -1.76 7.51 -13.42
N GLY A 150 -2.59 7.71 -14.45
CA GLY A 150 -2.14 8.13 -15.78
C GLY A 150 -1.72 6.98 -16.70
N ILE A 151 -1.80 5.73 -16.24
CA ILE A 151 -1.39 4.56 -17.02
C ILE A 151 -2.62 3.76 -17.48
N PRO A 152 -2.87 3.59 -18.79
CA PRO A 152 -3.94 2.75 -19.28
C PRO A 152 -3.67 1.27 -18.97
N HIS A 153 -4.72 0.49 -18.72
CA HIS A 153 -4.58 -0.92 -18.28
C HIS A 153 -3.74 -1.79 -19.22
N ARG A 154 -3.86 -1.58 -20.55
CA ARG A 154 -3.06 -2.27 -21.57
C ARG A 154 -1.54 -2.09 -21.42
N TRP A 155 -1.10 -1.04 -20.72
CA TRP A 155 0.31 -0.73 -20.47
C TRP A 155 0.84 -1.31 -19.16
N HIS A 156 0.01 -1.86 -18.28
CA HIS A 156 0.47 -2.35 -16.97
C HIS A 156 1.55 -3.43 -17.10
N SER A 157 1.38 -4.40 -18.01
CA SER A 157 2.38 -5.45 -18.23
C SER A 157 3.69 -4.89 -18.78
N VAL A 158 3.60 -3.95 -19.74
CA VAL A 158 4.76 -3.29 -20.33
C VAL A 158 5.52 -2.52 -19.25
N ILE A 159 4.82 -1.70 -18.48
CA ILE A 159 5.44 -0.85 -17.45
C ILE A 159 6.01 -1.69 -16.33
N SER A 160 5.35 -2.76 -15.91
CA SER A 160 5.92 -3.69 -14.92
C SER A 160 7.22 -4.32 -15.41
N LYS A 161 7.29 -4.76 -16.66
CA LYS A 161 8.52 -5.30 -17.27
C LYS A 161 9.61 -4.21 -17.35
N THR A 162 9.24 -3.03 -17.83
CA THR A 162 10.15 -1.89 -17.96
C THR A 162 10.70 -1.44 -16.60
N MET A 163 9.88 -1.40 -15.55
CA MET A 163 10.30 -1.09 -14.18
C MET A 163 11.31 -2.11 -13.66
N TYR A 164 11.09 -3.40 -13.94
CA TYR A 164 12.05 -4.45 -13.57
C TYR A 164 13.37 -4.28 -14.33
N THR A 165 13.33 -4.09 -15.65
CA THR A 165 14.52 -3.86 -16.46
C THR A 165 15.29 -2.62 -15.99
N PHE A 166 14.59 -1.54 -15.66
CA PHE A 166 15.20 -0.31 -15.15
C PHE A 166 15.80 -0.46 -13.76
N ALA A 167 15.15 -1.20 -12.86
CA ALA A 167 15.71 -1.50 -11.55
C ALA A 167 17.02 -2.32 -11.67
N VAL A 168 17.03 -3.35 -12.53
CA VAL A 168 18.22 -4.18 -12.77
C VAL A 168 19.32 -3.39 -13.48
N ALA A 169 18.99 -2.68 -14.57
CA ALA A 169 19.96 -1.87 -15.31
C ALA A 169 20.55 -0.74 -14.46
N GLY A 170 19.76 -0.13 -13.58
CA GLY A 170 20.23 0.86 -12.63
C GLY A 170 21.35 0.33 -11.74
N LEU A 171 21.21 -0.89 -11.22
CA LEU A 171 22.26 -1.53 -10.41
C LEU A 171 23.56 -1.75 -11.20
N TYR A 172 23.47 -2.15 -12.47
CA TYR A 172 24.67 -2.36 -13.31
C TYR A 172 25.36 -1.06 -13.71
N VAL A 173 24.61 0.02 -13.94
CA VAL A 173 25.14 1.31 -14.42
C VAL A 173 25.64 2.19 -13.27
N ALA A 174 25.39 1.80 -12.02
CA ALA A 174 25.76 2.56 -10.82
C ALA A 174 27.26 2.93 -10.76
N GLY A 175 28.14 2.06 -11.28
CA GLY A 175 29.58 2.33 -11.33
C GLY A 175 30.03 3.32 -12.42
N LEU A 176 29.18 3.61 -13.42
CA LEU A 176 29.52 4.49 -14.56
C LEU A 176 28.81 5.85 -14.49
N TYR A 177 27.54 5.85 -14.09
CA TYR A 177 26.71 7.06 -13.99
C TYR A 177 25.86 6.99 -12.73
N SER A 178 26.47 7.32 -11.57
CA SER A 178 25.85 7.21 -10.24
C SER A 178 24.48 7.87 -10.17
N VAL A 179 24.34 9.11 -10.66
CA VAL A 179 23.07 9.86 -10.64
C VAL A 179 21.98 9.18 -11.48
N PHE A 180 22.31 8.76 -12.70
CA PHE A 180 21.34 8.13 -13.59
C PHE A 180 20.87 6.80 -13.01
N ALA A 181 21.81 5.93 -12.64
CA ALA A 181 21.57 4.63 -12.03
C ALA A 181 20.64 4.68 -10.81
N VAL A 182 20.89 5.65 -9.93
CA VAL A 182 20.10 5.87 -8.72
C VAL A 182 18.66 6.27 -9.07
N MET A 183 18.44 7.09 -10.11
CA MET A 183 17.09 7.39 -10.60
C MET A 183 16.38 6.18 -11.20
N THR A 184 17.11 5.33 -11.92
CA THR A 184 16.56 4.15 -12.61
C THR A 184 15.98 3.14 -11.63
N TRP A 185 16.55 2.98 -10.43
CA TRP A 185 15.96 2.15 -9.36
C TRP A 185 14.90 2.90 -8.54
N ALA A 186 15.08 4.22 -8.35
CA ALA A 186 14.28 5.01 -7.41
C ALA A 186 12.84 5.19 -7.92
N LEU A 187 12.69 5.43 -9.22
CA LEU A 187 11.39 5.62 -9.87
C LEU A 187 10.48 4.39 -9.72
N PRO A 188 10.94 3.15 -10.00
CA PRO A 188 10.16 1.94 -9.71
C PRO A 188 9.66 1.86 -8.26
N GLY A 189 10.55 2.11 -7.29
CA GLY A 189 10.22 2.10 -5.87
C GLY A 189 9.12 3.11 -5.51
N THR A 190 9.24 4.34 -6.02
CA THR A 190 8.23 5.39 -5.83
C THR A 190 6.87 4.98 -6.42
N VAL A 191 6.83 4.45 -7.63
CA VAL A 191 5.56 4.06 -8.27
C VAL A 191 4.89 2.92 -7.49
N ILE A 192 5.65 1.90 -7.08
CA ILE A 192 5.15 0.80 -6.25
C ILE A 192 4.59 1.36 -4.93
N ALA A 193 5.34 2.23 -4.25
CA ALA A 193 4.90 2.84 -3.01
C ALA A 193 3.60 3.63 -3.19
N GLY A 194 3.47 4.41 -4.28
CA GLY A 194 2.25 5.15 -4.59
C GLY A 194 1.02 4.25 -4.78
N VAL A 195 1.17 3.14 -5.51
CA VAL A 195 0.10 2.15 -5.69
C VAL A 195 -0.29 1.48 -4.38
N MET A 196 0.69 1.14 -3.53
CA MET A 196 0.43 0.57 -2.20
C MET A 196 -0.30 1.58 -1.30
N LEU A 197 0.09 2.86 -1.32
CA LEU A 197 -0.62 3.92 -0.59
C LEU A 197 -2.05 4.11 -1.11
N GLN A 198 -2.27 3.95 -2.41
CA GLN A 198 -3.60 3.94 -3.01
C GLN A 198 -4.47 2.82 -2.42
N HIS A 199 -3.95 1.59 -2.33
CA HIS A 199 -4.64 0.47 -1.69
C HIS A 199 -4.95 0.75 -0.21
N ALA A 200 -3.98 1.31 0.52
CA ALA A 200 -4.16 1.68 1.92
C ALA A 200 -5.31 2.70 2.09
N SER A 201 -5.36 3.74 1.26
CA SER A 201 -6.43 4.75 1.32
C SER A 201 -7.81 4.20 1.00
N HIS A 202 -7.93 3.25 0.06
CA HIS A 202 -9.20 2.55 -0.19
C HIS A 202 -9.71 1.85 1.07
N LEU A 203 -8.85 1.07 1.72
CA LEU A 203 -9.21 0.31 2.92
C LEU A 203 -9.52 1.21 4.13
N PHE A 204 -8.77 2.30 4.30
CA PHE A 204 -9.05 3.26 5.36
C PHE A 204 -10.38 3.99 5.14
N PHE A 205 -10.70 4.34 3.89
CA PHE A 205 -11.99 4.94 3.58
C PHE A 205 -13.15 3.97 3.84
N GLN A 206 -13.00 2.71 3.41
CA GLN A 206 -13.99 1.67 3.69
C GLN A 206 -14.18 1.44 5.19
N ALA A 207 -13.09 1.34 5.95
CA ALA A 207 -13.12 1.23 7.40
C ALA A 207 -13.85 2.42 8.04
N TYR A 208 -13.61 3.64 7.54
CA TYR A 208 -14.32 4.85 7.99
C TYR A 208 -15.82 4.78 7.69
N ARG A 209 -16.23 4.36 6.49
CA ARG A 209 -17.66 4.24 6.13
C ARG A 209 -18.38 3.18 6.96
N VAL A 210 -17.76 2.02 7.16
CA VAL A 210 -18.29 0.98 8.06
C VAL A 210 -18.39 1.52 9.49
N ARG A 211 -17.38 2.24 9.97
CA ARG A 211 -17.38 2.82 11.32
C ARG A 211 -18.48 3.86 11.51
N LEU A 212 -18.75 4.69 10.51
CA LEU A 212 -19.83 5.66 10.53
C LEU A 212 -21.18 4.94 10.64
N TRP A 213 -21.39 3.89 9.84
CA TRP A 213 -22.58 3.07 9.91
C TRP A 213 -22.75 2.38 11.28
N GLU A 214 -21.68 1.81 11.84
CA GLU A 214 -21.71 1.20 13.19
C GLU A 214 -22.14 2.21 14.27
N ARG A 215 -21.70 3.47 14.14
CA ARG A 215 -22.07 4.55 15.07
C ARG A 215 -23.55 4.94 14.92
N GLU A 216 -24.03 5.05 13.70
CA GLU A 216 -25.43 5.41 13.42
C GLU A 216 -26.42 4.33 13.89
N ASN A 217 -26.01 3.05 13.86
CA ASN A 217 -26.89 1.92 14.20
C ASN A 217 -26.63 1.33 15.61
N GLY A 218 -25.62 1.82 16.33
CA GLY A 218 -25.30 1.33 17.68
C GLY A 218 -24.78 -0.11 17.73
N THR A 219 -24.39 -0.69 16.60
CA THR A 219 -23.95 -2.09 16.49
C THR A 219 -22.50 -2.19 15.99
N THR A 220 -21.73 -3.14 16.52
CA THR A 220 -20.39 -3.45 16.01
C THR A 220 -20.43 -4.63 15.07
N LEU A 221 -19.88 -4.48 13.86
CA LEU A 221 -19.94 -5.52 12.85
C LEU A 221 -18.80 -6.51 12.97
N LYS A 222 -19.16 -7.77 12.81
CA LYS A 222 -18.24 -8.88 12.67
C LYS A 222 -17.99 -9.14 11.18
N SER A 223 -16.76 -9.44 10.81
CA SER A 223 -16.53 -10.05 9.50
C SER A 223 -17.03 -11.48 9.55
N ALA A 224 -17.85 -11.89 8.58
CA ALA A 224 -18.28 -13.28 8.47
C ALA A 224 -17.04 -14.21 8.43
N PRO A 225 -17.05 -15.35 9.15
CA PRO A 225 -15.97 -16.33 9.04
C PRO A 225 -15.88 -16.77 7.59
N PHE A 226 -14.65 -16.91 7.08
CA PHE A 226 -14.40 -17.37 5.73
C PHE A 226 -14.97 -18.79 5.60
N ARG A 227 -16.22 -18.89 5.11
CA ARG A 227 -16.81 -20.18 4.80
C ARG A 227 -16.10 -20.67 3.55
N HIS A 228 -15.11 -21.54 3.73
CA HIS A 228 -14.62 -22.37 2.63
C HIS A 228 -15.85 -22.99 1.98
N ARG A 229 -16.13 -22.57 0.75
CA ARG A 229 -17.24 -23.07 -0.05
C ARG A 229 -16.98 -24.56 -0.17
N LYS A 230 -17.59 -25.38 0.70
CA LYS A 230 -17.58 -26.84 0.57
C LYS A 230 -18.04 -27.07 -0.85
N LYS A 231 -17.13 -27.50 -1.74
CA LYS A 231 -17.49 -27.94 -3.08
C LYS A 231 -18.59 -28.96 -2.83
N ARG A 232 -19.84 -28.62 -3.17
CA ARG A 232 -20.89 -29.62 -3.32
C ARG A 232 -20.35 -30.53 -4.39
N THR A 233 -19.74 -31.64 -3.99
CA THR A 233 -19.60 -32.82 -4.83
C THR A 233 -21.03 -33.15 -5.23
N GLN A 234 -21.42 -32.69 -6.41
CA GLN A 234 -22.56 -33.22 -7.12
C GLN A 234 -22.22 -34.70 -7.31
N SER A 235 -22.77 -35.52 -6.44
CA SER A 235 -23.00 -36.92 -6.69
C SER A 235 -23.96 -36.97 -7.87
N SER A 236 -23.40 -37.03 -9.08
CA SER A 236 -24.12 -37.44 -10.27
C SER A 236 -24.44 -38.92 -10.09
N ARG A 237 -25.72 -39.20 -9.83
CA ARG A 237 -26.33 -40.48 -10.18
C ARG A 237 -26.70 -40.46 -11.65
#